data_AF-A0A949EKR3-F1
#
_entry.id   AF-A0A949EKR3-F1
#
_cell.length_a   1.000
_cell.length_b   1.000
_cell.length_c   1.000
_cell.angle_alpha   90.00
_cell.angle_beta   90.00
_cell.angle_gamma   90.00
#
_symmetry.space_group_name_H-M   'P 1'
#
loop_
_entity.id
_entity.type
_entity.pdbx_description
1 polymer ?
#
loop_
_entity_poly.entity_id
_entity_poly.type
_entity_poly.pdbx_seq_one_letter_code
_entity_poly.pdbx_strand_id
1 'polypeptide(L)'
;MKMNWKYFYMFMILNSMICLVLFSHGPLYAEPNKDYTEVYLKNGDRISGKVIWEDDSQIKIDNNIIGIVSIKRTDVKDIVYYEESKISEAKGEKPGIWLRDISIGYDKSSGNTKNSNLTVRLYGNRKTDADEFTIKGDMFYSSADNKMDAQKWYGMVRYAYSFHKSKWYNFYKFEGDHDRFANIDYRLIPSVGIGYWFFDTPAWKAMTELGIGLEHTNFRQGSKNKNEVVLIPRVFFEKGIFDKSRITQDIILYPSLTESGEYRLHSETAFISPINKKLSLCFSFIDDYNSNPCKDTKKNDTRFISSLSYSF
;
A
#
# COMPACT_ATOMS: atom_id res chain seq x y z
N MET A 1 30.73 16.57 11.88
CA MET A 1 29.63 17.49 12.24
C MET A 1 28.62 16.70 13.06
N LYS A 2 28.30 17.12 14.29
CA LYS A 2 27.58 16.30 15.29
C LYS A 2 26.11 16.09 14.89
N MET A 3 25.80 14.88 14.42
CA MET A 3 24.44 14.37 14.27
C MET A 3 23.76 14.39 15.65
N ASN A 4 22.52 14.86 15.75
CA ASN A 4 21.84 15.00 17.05
C ASN A 4 21.16 13.67 17.44
N TRP A 5 21.91 12.80 18.12
CA TRP A 5 21.54 11.40 18.46
C TRP A 5 20.30 11.25 19.35
N LYS A 6 19.78 12.34 19.94
CA LYS A 6 18.58 12.28 20.80
C LYS A 6 17.29 11.90 20.06
N TYR A 7 17.16 12.27 18.78
CA TYR A 7 15.97 11.89 17.98
C TYR A 7 16.03 10.46 17.43
N PHE A 8 17.25 9.94 17.22
CA PHE A 8 17.48 8.56 16.76
C PHE A 8 17.20 7.54 17.88
N TYR A 9 17.62 7.84 19.11
CA TYR A 9 17.37 6.97 20.26
C TYR A 9 15.89 6.93 20.70
N MET A 10 15.16 8.05 20.60
CA MET A 10 13.74 8.07 20.94
C MET A 10 12.87 7.32 19.90
N PHE A 11 13.37 7.16 18.66
CA PHE A 11 12.73 6.37 17.60
C PHE A 11 13.03 4.87 17.71
N MET A 12 14.21 4.49 18.23
CA MET A 12 14.58 3.08 18.47
C MET A 12 13.88 2.46 19.69
N ILE A 13 13.60 3.24 20.75
CA ILE A 13 13.04 2.69 22.00
C ILE A 13 11.57 2.25 21.85
N LEU A 14 10.83 2.77 20.86
CA LEU A 14 9.44 2.35 20.59
C LEU A 14 9.33 1.10 19.69
N ASN A 15 10.44 0.63 19.09
CA ASN A 15 10.43 -0.41 18.05
C ASN A 15 11.07 -1.75 18.47
N SER A 16 11.38 -1.94 19.77
CA SER A 16 12.20 -3.09 20.22
C SER A 16 11.45 -4.26 20.86
N MET A 17 10.11 -4.29 20.82
CA MET A 17 9.35 -5.44 21.32
C MET A 17 8.68 -6.19 20.18
N ILE A 18 8.88 -7.51 20.17
CA ILE A 18 8.30 -8.55 19.30
C ILE A 18 9.25 -8.99 18.17
N CYS A 19 10.25 -9.78 18.57
CA CYS A 19 10.90 -10.79 17.75
C CYS A 19 10.85 -12.13 18.50
N LEU A 20 10.98 -13.24 17.74
CA LEU A 20 10.77 -14.66 18.06
C LEU A 20 9.29 -15.08 17.88
N VAL A 21 8.93 -16.05 17.02
CA VAL A 21 9.37 -17.46 17.01
C VAL A 21 9.06 -18.15 15.65
N LEU A 22 10.08 -18.89 15.17
CA LEU A 22 10.16 -20.19 14.45
C LEU A 22 9.41 -20.56 13.15
N PHE A 23 10.21 -21.28 12.36
CA PHE A 23 10.00 -22.03 11.13
C PHE A 23 9.13 -23.29 11.29
N SER A 24 8.44 -23.70 10.22
CA SER A 24 8.67 -25.01 9.57
C SER A 24 7.91 -25.10 8.23
N HIS A 25 8.53 -25.76 7.25
CA HIS A 25 7.98 -26.05 5.92
C HIS A 25 7.52 -27.51 5.85
N GLY A 26 6.49 -27.80 5.05
CA GLY A 26 6.13 -29.16 4.61
C GLY A 26 5.21 -29.12 3.38
N PRO A 27 5.32 -30.08 2.44
CA PRO A 27 4.93 -29.90 1.03
C PRO A 27 3.48 -30.29 0.69
N LEU A 28 3.05 -29.76 -0.46
CA LEU A 28 1.77 -29.92 -1.13
C LEU A 28 1.62 -31.32 -1.77
N TYR A 29 0.47 -31.96 -1.60
CA TYR A 29 -0.02 -33.05 -2.48
C TYR A 29 -1.53 -32.84 -2.72
N ALA A 30 -1.93 -32.86 -4.00
CA ALA A 30 -3.31 -33.03 -4.49
C ALA A 30 -3.71 -34.52 -4.38
N GLU A 31 -4.95 -35.00 -4.26
CA GLU A 31 -6.35 -34.60 -4.55
C GLU A 31 -7.25 -35.55 -3.69
N PRO A 32 -8.51 -35.23 -3.30
CA PRO A 32 -9.66 -35.37 -4.20
C PRO A 32 -10.76 -34.29 -4.02
N ASN A 33 -11.53 -34.06 -5.08
CA ASN A 33 -12.56 -33.02 -5.17
C ASN A 33 -13.87 -33.46 -4.49
N LYS A 34 -13.97 -33.32 -3.15
CA LYS A 34 -15.20 -33.44 -2.36
C LYS A 34 -15.24 -32.31 -1.33
N ASP A 35 -15.90 -31.21 -1.68
CA ASP A 35 -15.61 -29.90 -1.07
C ASP A 35 -16.21 -29.66 0.33
N TYR A 36 -17.28 -30.35 0.73
CA TYR A 36 -17.82 -30.27 2.09
C TYR A 36 -18.47 -31.58 2.55
N THR A 37 -18.11 -32.06 3.74
CA THR A 37 -18.58 -33.33 4.31
C THR A 37 -18.91 -33.14 5.79
N GLU A 38 -20.02 -33.71 6.24
CA GLU A 38 -20.34 -33.87 7.66
C GLU A 38 -20.13 -35.34 8.07
N VAL A 39 -19.25 -35.57 9.03
CA VAL A 39 -18.95 -36.89 9.61
C VAL A 39 -19.57 -36.97 10.99
N TYR A 40 -20.47 -37.92 11.15
CA TYR A 40 -21.14 -38.22 12.42
C TYR A 40 -20.40 -39.36 13.10
N LEU A 41 -19.99 -39.15 14.34
CA LEU A 41 -19.28 -40.14 15.15
C LEU A 41 -20.25 -40.95 16.01
N LYS A 42 -19.84 -42.16 16.39
CA LYS A 42 -20.65 -43.07 17.22
C LYS A 42 -20.91 -42.52 18.63
N ASN A 43 -20.05 -41.63 19.12
CA ASN A 43 -20.22 -40.95 20.41
C ASN A 43 -21.22 -39.77 20.34
N GLY A 44 -21.78 -39.47 19.16
CA GLY A 44 -22.73 -38.37 18.97
C GLY A 44 -22.09 -37.06 18.49
N ASP A 45 -20.77 -36.99 18.41
CA ASP A 45 -20.07 -35.81 17.91
C ASP A 45 -20.20 -35.69 16.38
N ARG A 46 -20.07 -34.45 15.89
CA ARG A 46 -20.10 -34.14 14.47
C ARG A 46 -18.90 -33.29 14.09
N ILE A 47 -18.19 -33.71 13.05
CA ILE A 47 -17.07 -32.98 12.49
C ILE A 47 -17.40 -32.64 11.05
N SER A 48 -17.31 -31.36 10.70
CA SER A 48 -17.50 -30.88 9.33
C SER A 48 -16.18 -30.43 8.71
N GLY A 49 -16.03 -30.59 7.41
CA GLY A 49 -14.85 -30.08 6.69
C GLY A 49 -14.65 -30.75 5.34
N LYS A 50 -13.49 -30.49 4.73
CA LYS A 50 -13.11 -31.08 3.43
C LYS A 50 -12.38 -32.39 3.65
N VAL A 51 -12.82 -33.47 3.01
CA VAL A 51 -12.11 -34.76 3.08
C VAL A 51 -10.87 -34.68 2.22
N ILE A 52 -9.70 -34.70 2.87
CA ILE A 52 -8.41 -34.63 2.18
C ILE A 52 -7.80 -36.02 1.95
N TRP A 53 -8.24 -37.03 2.71
CA TRP A 53 -7.78 -38.40 2.58
C TRP A 53 -8.79 -39.36 3.22
N GLU A 54 -9.05 -40.49 2.58
CA GLU A 54 -10.04 -41.46 2.99
C GLU A 54 -9.56 -42.86 2.59
N ASP A 55 -9.43 -43.77 3.56
CA ASP A 55 -9.18 -45.19 3.31
C ASP A 55 -10.05 -46.08 4.21
N ASP A 56 -9.79 -47.38 4.19
CA ASP A 56 -10.52 -48.38 4.99
C ASP A 56 -10.22 -48.30 6.50
N SER A 57 -9.16 -47.58 6.90
CA SER A 57 -8.68 -47.47 8.28
C SER A 57 -9.08 -46.16 8.96
N GLN A 58 -9.01 -45.03 8.26
CA GLN A 58 -9.27 -43.69 8.80
C GLN A 58 -9.77 -42.72 7.72
N ILE A 59 -10.30 -41.59 8.16
CA ILE A 59 -10.66 -40.45 7.33
C ILE A 59 -9.98 -39.20 7.88
N LYS A 60 -9.37 -38.41 7.01
CA LYS A 60 -8.76 -37.12 7.35
C LYS A 60 -9.61 -35.99 6.79
N ILE A 61 -10.02 -35.11 7.68
CA ILE A 61 -10.86 -33.96 7.39
C ILE A 61 -10.08 -32.71 7.71
N ASP A 62 -9.96 -31.81 6.74
CA ASP A 62 -9.47 -30.45 6.96
C ASP A 62 -10.63 -29.56 7.45
N ASN A 63 -10.58 -29.18 8.73
CA ASN A 63 -11.55 -28.29 9.36
C ASN A 63 -10.94 -26.88 9.49
N ASN A 64 -11.73 -25.87 9.16
CA ASN A 64 -11.29 -24.46 9.16
C ASN A 64 -10.90 -23.90 10.54
N ILE A 65 -11.30 -24.53 11.65
CA ILE A 65 -11.03 -24.07 13.02
C ILE A 65 -9.95 -24.93 13.69
N ILE A 66 -10.06 -26.26 13.57
CA ILE A 66 -9.18 -27.20 14.30
C ILE A 66 -8.09 -27.83 13.42
N GLY A 67 -8.04 -27.48 12.13
CA GLY A 67 -7.09 -28.01 11.16
C GLY A 67 -7.40 -29.44 10.76
N ILE A 68 -6.37 -30.20 10.40
CA ILE A 68 -6.50 -31.57 9.91
C ILE A 68 -6.79 -32.53 11.07
N VAL A 69 -7.96 -33.14 11.04
CA VAL A 69 -8.40 -34.15 12.02
C VAL A 69 -8.39 -35.52 11.37
N SER A 70 -7.75 -36.50 12.01
CA SER A 70 -7.77 -37.91 11.60
C SER A 70 -8.73 -38.70 12.49
N ILE A 71 -9.70 -39.36 11.88
CA ILE A 71 -10.77 -40.11 12.57
C ILE A 71 -10.70 -41.56 12.12
N LYS A 72 -10.68 -42.53 13.04
CA LYS A 72 -10.73 -43.95 12.68
C LYS A 72 -12.09 -44.30 12.08
N ARG A 73 -12.09 -45.13 11.03
CA ARG A 73 -13.33 -45.60 10.40
C ARG A 73 -14.27 -46.32 11.36
N THR A 74 -13.72 -47.00 12.36
CA THR A 74 -14.48 -47.68 13.41
C THR A 74 -15.36 -46.74 14.24
N ASP A 75 -14.99 -45.46 14.32
CA ASP A 75 -15.62 -44.48 15.20
C ASP A 75 -16.64 -43.62 14.44
N VAL A 76 -16.69 -43.76 13.11
CA VAL A 76 -17.67 -43.11 12.23
C VAL A 76 -18.98 -43.90 12.25
N LYS A 77 -20.07 -43.17 12.45
CA LYS A 77 -21.44 -43.67 12.39
C LYS A 77 -22.05 -43.46 11.00
N ASP A 78 -21.88 -42.27 10.44
CA ASP A 78 -22.42 -41.91 9.13
C ASP A 78 -21.61 -40.78 8.48
N ILE A 79 -21.65 -40.70 7.16
CA ILE A 79 -20.99 -39.65 6.38
C ILE A 79 -21.97 -39.08 5.37
N VAL A 80 -22.24 -37.79 5.49
CA VAL A 80 -23.06 -37.06 4.53
C VAL A 80 -22.15 -36.23 3.63
N TYR A 81 -22.09 -36.65 2.37
CA TYR A 81 -21.41 -35.93 1.31
C TYR A 81 -22.36 -34.90 0.71
N TYR A 82 -21.97 -33.63 0.72
CA TYR A 82 -22.68 -32.59 0.01
C TYR A 82 -21.98 -32.36 -1.32
N GLU A 83 -22.62 -32.74 -2.42
CA GLU A 83 -22.26 -32.17 -3.71
C GLU A 83 -22.64 -30.70 -3.66
N GLU A 84 -21.70 -29.81 -3.98
CA GLU A 84 -22.01 -28.41 -4.17
C GLU A 84 -23.05 -28.36 -5.30
N SER A 85 -24.34 -28.18 -4.94
CA SER A 85 -25.32 -27.78 -5.92
C SER A 85 -24.72 -26.59 -6.64
N LYS A 86 -24.67 -26.63 -7.97
CA LYS A 86 -24.41 -25.44 -8.78
C LYS A 86 -25.53 -24.45 -8.46
N ILE A 87 -25.42 -23.77 -7.32
CA ILE A 87 -25.86 -22.40 -7.17
C ILE A 87 -25.26 -21.77 -8.41
N SER A 88 -26.12 -21.38 -9.34
CA SER A 88 -25.68 -20.58 -10.46
C SER A 88 -24.78 -19.54 -9.82
N GLU A 89 -23.51 -19.52 -10.23
CA GLU A 89 -22.71 -18.33 -10.04
C GLU A 89 -23.60 -17.24 -10.64
N ALA A 90 -24.37 -16.54 -9.80
CA ALA A 90 -24.59 -15.13 -10.01
C ALA A 90 -23.20 -14.68 -10.41
N LYS A 91 -23.04 -14.22 -11.65
CA LYS A 91 -21.81 -13.62 -12.16
C LYS A 91 -21.41 -12.54 -11.16
N GLY A 92 -20.81 -12.94 -10.05
CA GLY A 92 -20.00 -12.14 -9.21
C GLY A 92 -18.84 -11.91 -10.12
N GLU A 93 -18.85 -10.75 -10.78
CA GLU A 93 -17.72 -10.26 -11.53
C GLU A 93 -16.48 -10.66 -10.74
N LYS A 94 -15.64 -11.53 -11.32
CA LYS A 94 -14.33 -11.83 -10.75
C LYS A 94 -13.75 -10.46 -10.40
N PRO A 95 -13.38 -10.20 -9.12
CA PRO A 95 -12.89 -8.88 -8.75
C PRO A 95 -11.78 -8.53 -9.74
N GLY A 96 -11.98 -7.42 -10.45
CA GLY A 96 -11.04 -7.00 -11.47
C GLY A 96 -9.65 -6.97 -10.85
N ILE A 97 -8.66 -7.52 -11.54
CA ILE A 97 -7.25 -7.50 -11.09
C ILE A 97 -6.78 -6.04 -10.88
N TRP A 98 -7.50 -5.10 -11.49
CA TRP A 98 -7.33 -3.66 -11.32
C TRP A 98 -8.17 -3.10 -10.19
N LEU A 99 -7.50 -2.50 -9.22
CA LEU A 99 -8.07 -1.47 -8.35
C LEU A 99 -7.88 -0.12 -9.04
N ARG A 100 -8.97 0.64 -9.19
CA ARG A 100 -8.96 1.95 -9.83
C ARG A 100 -9.76 2.91 -8.96
N ASP A 101 -9.14 4.02 -8.62
CA ASP A 101 -9.75 5.04 -7.78
C ASP A 101 -9.58 6.42 -8.41
N ILE A 102 -10.63 7.22 -8.32
CA ILE A 102 -10.58 8.66 -8.53
C ILE A 102 -11.00 9.35 -7.23
N SER A 103 -10.17 10.25 -6.72
CA SER A 103 -10.45 11.03 -5.52
C SER A 103 -10.55 12.52 -5.84
N ILE A 104 -11.57 13.19 -5.31
CA ILE A 104 -11.76 14.63 -5.48
C ILE A 104 -11.90 15.24 -4.08
N GLY A 105 -11.10 16.27 -3.80
CA GLY A 105 -11.15 17.07 -2.58
C GLY A 105 -11.34 18.54 -2.90
N TYR A 106 -12.22 19.20 -2.17
CA TYR A 106 -12.46 20.64 -2.32
C TYR A 106 -12.74 21.27 -0.97
N ASP A 107 -11.96 22.27 -0.62
CA ASP A 107 -12.06 23.01 0.64
C ASP A 107 -12.20 24.49 0.34
N LYS A 108 -13.08 25.19 1.07
CA LYS A 108 -13.27 26.63 0.96
C LYS A 108 -13.45 27.26 2.34
N SER A 109 -12.72 28.33 2.61
CA SER A 109 -12.85 29.11 3.84
C SER A 109 -13.00 30.60 3.53
N SER A 110 -13.68 31.31 4.43
CA SER A 110 -13.95 32.74 4.31
C SER A 110 -13.80 33.43 5.66
N GLY A 111 -13.45 34.72 5.64
CA GLY A 111 -13.25 35.54 6.82
C GLY A 111 -12.29 36.67 6.47
N ASN A 112 -11.24 36.85 7.27
CA ASN A 112 -10.17 37.81 7.00
C ASN A 112 -9.39 37.49 5.72
N THR A 113 -9.35 36.22 5.33
CA THR A 113 -8.74 35.72 4.09
C THR A 113 -9.70 34.73 3.45
N LYS A 114 -9.77 34.72 2.13
CA LYS A 114 -10.57 33.76 1.35
C LYS A 114 -9.66 32.69 0.77
N ASN A 115 -9.73 31.47 1.27
CA ASN A 115 -8.94 30.36 0.74
C ASN A 115 -9.82 29.35 0.03
N SER A 116 -9.31 28.77 -1.05
CA SER A 116 -9.94 27.63 -1.71
C SER A 116 -8.90 26.69 -2.29
N ASN A 117 -9.10 25.39 -2.05
CA ASN A 117 -8.19 24.34 -2.47
C ASN A 117 -8.98 23.29 -3.27
N LEU A 118 -8.39 22.80 -4.36
CA LEU A 118 -8.92 21.71 -5.18
C LEU A 118 -7.83 20.65 -5.32
N THR A 119 -8.19 19.40 -5.05
CA THR A 119 -7.34 18.23 -5.25
C THR A 119 -8.07 17.23 -6.14
N VAL A 120 -7.40 16.70 -7.15
CA VAL A 120 -7.85 15.56 -7.93
C VAL A 120 -6.74 14.52 -7.91
N ARG A 121 -7.08 13.27 -7.58
CA ARG A 121 -6.15 12.14 -7.52
C ARG A 121 -6.68 10.98 -8.34
N LEU A 122 -5.79 10.33 -9.07
CA LEU A 122 -6.03 9.12 -9.82
C LEU A 122 -5.07 8.04 -9.30
N TYR A 123 -5.62 6.87 -9.02
CA TYR A 123 -4.86 5.72 -8.59
C TYR A 123 -5.30 4.50 -9.38
N GLY A 124 -4.33 3.74 -9.87
CA GLY A 124 -4.56 2.45 -10.49
C GLY A 124 -3.52 1.45 -10.01
N ASN A 125 -3.95 0.26 -9.64
CA ASN A 125 -3.07 -0.80 -9.18
C ASN A 125 -3.54 -2.13 -9.74
N ARG A 126 -2.64 -2.85 -10.43
CA ARG A 126 -2.83 -4.22 -10.86
C ARG A 126 -1.84 -5.09 -10.11
N LYS A 127 -2.33 -5.93 -9.22
CA LYS A 127 -1.48 -6.84 -8.44
C LYS A 127 -1.82 -8.29 -8.78
N THR A 128 -0.79 -9.06 -9.11
CA THR A 128 -0.84 -10.52 -9.31
C THR A 128 0.10 -11.20 -8.30
N ASP A 129 0.19 -12.53 -8.36
CA ASP A 129 1.15 -13.27 -7.53
C ASP A 129 2.62 -13.00 -7.92
N ALA A 130 2.87 -12.55 -9.15
CA ALA A 130 4.21 -12.35 -9.70
C ALA A 130 4.61 -10.88 -9.83
N ASP A 131 3.65 -9.98 -10.11
CA ASP A 131 3.93 -8.61 -10.47
C ASP A 131 2.89 -7.62 -9.93
N GLU A 132 3.34 -6.38 -9.72
CA GLU A 132 2.51 -5.25 -9.34
C GLU A 132 2.79 -4.07 -10.25
N PHE A 133 1.75 -3.57 -10.92
CA PHE A 133 1.80 -2.34 -11.70
C PHE A 133 0.97 -1.25 -11.02
N THR A 134 1.56 -0.09 -10.80
CA THR A 134 0.93 1.05 -10.14
C THR A 134 1.04 2.29 -11.00
N ILE A 135 -0.06 3.02 -11.11
CA ILE A 135 -0.12 4.35 -11.70
C ILE A 135 -0.74 5.32 -10.68
N LYS A 136 -0.12 6.49 -10.52
CA LYS A 136 -0.64 7.59 -9.71
C LYS A 136 -0.63 8.88 -10.52
N GLY A 137 -1.62 9.73 -10.30
CA GLY A 137 -1.66 11.08 -10.82
C GLY A 137 -2.33 12.01 -9.82
N ASP A 138 -1.69 13.11 -9.46
CA ASP A 138 -2.20 14.07 -8.48
C ASP A 138 -2.17 15.48 -9.08
N MET A 139 -3.25 16.23 -8.90
CA MET A 139 -3.36 17.63 -9.25
C MET A 139 -3.83 18.41 -8.03
N PHE A 140 -3.11 19.47 -7.68
CA PHE A 140 -3.43 20.33 -6.55
C PHE A 140 -3.38 21.80 -6.97
N TYR A 141 -4.45 22.53 -6.66
CA TYR A 141 -4.57 23.95 -6.86
C TYR A 141 -5.04 24.62 -5.58
N SER A 142 -4.43 25.74 -5.23
CA SER A 142 -4.81 26.56 -4.08
C SER A 142 -4.81 28.02 -4.48
N SER A 143 -5.70 28.79 -3.85
CA SER A 143 -5.70 30.24 -3.92
C SER A 143 -6.05 30.87 -2.59
N ALA A 144 -5.37 31.97 -2.29
CA ALA A 144 -5.69 32.88 -1.19
C ALA A 144 -6.05 34.26 -1.77
N ASP A 145 -7.18 34.82 -1.33
CA ASP A 145 -7.71 36.12 -1.78
C ASP A 145 -7.78 36.27 -3.30
N ASN A 146 -8.28 35.21 -3.97
CA ASN A 146 -8.39 35.09 -5.43
C ASN A 146 -7.04 35.13 -6.18
N LYS A 147 -5.91 34.98 -5.48
CA LYS A 147 -4.58 34.82 -6.07
C LYS A 147 -4.14 33.38 -5.85
N MET A 148 -3.80 32.71 -6.94
CA MET A 148 -3.24 31.37 -6.87
C MET A 148 -1.93 31.40 -6.07
N ASP A 149 -1.81 30.47 -5.13
CA ASP A 149 -0.64 30.33 -4.26
C ASP A 149 -0.06 28.90 -4.27
N ALA A 150 -0.76 27.93 -4.86
CA ALA A 150 -0.20 26.64 -5.24
C ALA A 150 -0.76 26.12 -6.57
N GLN A 151 0.12 25.50 -7.36
CA GLN A 151 -0.22 24.72 -8.55
C GLN A 151 0.80 23.59 -8.64
N LYS A 152 0.36 22.36 -8.36
CA LYS A 152 1.24 21.18 -8.32
C LYS A 152 0.63 20.01 -9.07
N TRP A 153 1.41 19.39 -9.94
CA TRP A 153 1.04 18.16 -10.63
C TRP A 153 2.07 17.09 -10.30
N TYR A 154 1.64 15.85 -10.12
CA TYR A 154 2.52 14.71 -9.91
C TYR A 154 1.99 13.53 -10.70
N GLY A 155 2.89 12.74 -11.28
CA GLY A 155 2.58 11.51 -11.98
C GLY A 155 3.62 10.45 -11.66
N MET A 156 3.18 9.21 -11.52
CA MET A 156 4.07 8.08 -11.29
C MET A 156 3.55 6.83 -11.97
N VAL A 157 4.47 6.10 -12.59
CA VAL A 157 4.27 4.71 -13.03
C VAL A 157 5.34 3.84 -12.37
N ARG A 158 4.93 2.69 -11.85
CA ARG A 158 5.82 1.74 -11.18
C ARG A 158 5.45 0.32 -11.57
N TYR A 159 6.46 -0.46 -11.91
CA TYR A 159 6.36 -1.91 -12.10
C TYR A 159 7.26 -2.60 -11.09
N ALA A 160 6.73 -3.56 -10.33
CA ALA A 160 7.49 -4.38 -9.41
C ALA A 160 7.28 -5.86 -9.72
N TYR A 161 8.35 -6.64 -9.61
CA TYR A 161 8.35 -8.07 -9.85
C TYR A 161 8.85 -8.82 -8.61
N SER A 162 8.00 -9.69 -8.09
CA SER A 162 8.29 -10.49 -6.90
C SER A 162 9.24 -11.64 -7.25
N PHE A 163 10.33 -11.77 -6.51
CA PHE A 163 11.24 -12.90 -6.71
C PHE A 163 10.57 -14.17 -6.17
N HIS A 164 10.21 -15.13 -7.03
CA HIS A 164 9.81 -16.52 -6.70
C HIS A 164 9.42 -16.80 -5.23
N LYS A 165 8.14 -16.58 -4.85
CA LYS A 165 7.57 -16.80 -3.51
C LYS A 165 8.31 -16.12 -2.33
N SER A 166 9.26 -15.24 -2.62
CA SER A 166 9.98 -14.41 -1.64
C SER A 166 9.20 -13.13 -1.36
N LYS A 167 9.47 -12.53 -0.21
CA LYS A 167 8.97 -11.18 0.12
C LYS A 167 9.80 -10.07 -0.53
N TRP A 168 10.92 -10.42 -1.14
CA TRP A 168 11.77 -9.53 -1.91
C TRP A 168 11.24 -9.35 -3.33
N TYR A 169 11.38 -8.13 -3.84
CA TYR A 169 11.03 -7.80 -5.22
C TYR A 169 12.00 -6.74 -5.76
N ASN A 170 12.17 -6.68 -7.07
CA ASN A 170 12.73 -5.50 -7.73
C ASN A 170 11.61 -4.59 -8.24
N PHE A 171 11.90 -3.31 -8.40
CA PHE A 171 10.98 -2.36 -8.99
C PHE A 171 11.68 -1.40 -9.95
N TYR A 172 10.90 -0.91 -10.90
CA TYR A 172 11.24 0.15 -11.85
C TYR A 172 10.17 1.21 -11.72
N LYS A 173 10.58 2.46 -11.50
CA LYS A 173 9.67 3.57 -11.25
C LYS A 173 10.08 4.75 -12.12
N PHE A 174 9.10 5.38 -12.75
CA PHE A 174 9.26 6.68 -13.37
C PHE A 174 8.25 7.62 -12.71
N GLU A 175 8.74 8.70 -12.13
CA GLU A 175 7.90 9.75 -11.55
C GLU A 175 8.29 11.10 -12.11
N GLY A 176 7.32 12.02 -12.12
CA GLY A 176 7.56 13.40 -12.46
C GLY A 176 6.60 14.34 -11.76
N ASP A 177 7.09 15.54 -11.48
CA ASP A 177 6.34 16.58 -10.80
C ASP A 177 6.53 17.96 -11.42
N HIS A 178 5.51 18.79 -11.26
CA HIS A 178 5.52 20.21 -11.53
C HIS A 178 5.11 20.93 -10.24
N ASP A 179 5.85 21.97 -9.87
CA ASP A 179 5.49 22.85 -8.75
C ASP A 179 5.86 24.29 -9.09
N ARG A 180 4.83 25.06 -9.48
CA ARG A 180 4.97 26.44 -9.91
C ARG A 180 5.62 27.33 -8.85
N PHE A 181 5.30 27.12 -7.58
CA PHE A 181 5.70 27.99 -6.46
C PHE A 181 7.03 27.55 -5.84
N ALA A 182 7.45 26.30 -6.11
CA ALA A 182 8.83 25.85 -5.90
C ALA A 182 9.75 26.14 -7.10
N ASN A 183 9.28 26.90 -8.11
CA ASN A 183 10.01 27.23 -9.33
C ASN A 183 10.38 26.01 -10.20
N ILE A 184 9.67 24.89 -10.06
CA ILE A 184 9.91 23.66 -10.83
C ILE A 184 8.98 23.67 -12.04
N ASP A 185 9.55 23.72 -13.25
CA ASP A 185 8.77 23.58 -14.49
C ASP A 185 8.43 22.12 -14.72
N TYR A 186 9.43 21.26 -14.57
CA TYR A 186 9.24 19.83 -14.42
C TYR A 186 10.45 19.21 -13.72
N ARG A 187 10.20 18.14 -12.98
CA ARG A 187 11.23 17.23 -12.50
C ARG A 187 10.86 15.82 -12.94
N LEU A 188 11.85 15.06 -13.39
CA LEU A 188 11.69 13.66 -13.80
C LEU A 188 12.69 12.79 -13.05
N ILE A 189 12.24 11.64 -12.55
CA ILE A 189 13.06 10.69 -11.79
C ILE A 189 12.80 9.25 -12.24
N PRO A 190 13.41 8.79 -13.34
CA PRO A 190 13.58 7.36 -13.58
C PRO A 190 14.42 6.74 -12.45
N SER A 191 13.95 5.63 -11.90
CA SER A 191 14.59 4.93 -10.80
C SER A 191 14.36 3.42 -10.85
N VAL A 192 15.30 2.69 -10.25
CA VAL A 192 15.24 1.23 -10.08
C VAL A 192 15.66 0.90 -8.66
N GLY A 193 15.15 -0.19 -8.12
CA GLY A 193 15.53 -0.62 -6.79
C GLY A 193 15.03 -1.99 -6.40
N ILE A 194 15.21 -2.29 -5.13
CA ILE A 194 14.71 -3.49 -4.48
C ILE A 194 13.80 -3.10 -3.32
N GLY A 195 12.84 -3.95 -3.02
CA GLY A 195 12.00 -3.79 -1.86
C GLY A 195 11.74 -5.11 -1.16
N TYR A 196 11.24 -4.98 0.07
CA TYR A 196 10.93 -6.09 0.94
C TYR A 196 9.60 -5.83 1.65
N TRP A 197 8.65 -6.74 1.49
CA TRP A 197 7.43 -6.76 2.29
C TRP A 197 7.72 -7.41 3.65
N PHE A 198 7.47 -6.72 4.75
CA PHE A 198 7.44 -7.35 6.07
C PHE A 198 6.12 -8.09 6.24
N PHE A 199 5.02 -7.41 5.93
CA PHE A 199 3.65 -7.89 6.01
C PHE A 199 2.87 -7.45 4.76
N ASP A 200 2.06 -8.35 4.22
CA ASP A 200 1.16 -8.06 3.09
C ASP A 200 -0.15 -8.81 3.31
N THR A 201 -0.95 -8.30 4.24
CA THR A 201 -2.25 -8.88 4.62
C THR A 201 -3.34 -7.80 4.52
N PRO A 202 -4.63 -8.17 4.47
CA PRO A 202 -5.70 -7.18 4.45
C PRO A 202 -5.73 -6.24 5.66
N ALA A 203 -5.27 -6.70 6.83
CA ALA A 203 -5.29 -5.93 8.07
C ALA A 203 -4.00 -5.12 8.30
N TRP A 204 -2.87 -5.61 7.80
CA TRP A 204 -1.55 -5.02 8.00
C TRP A 204 -0.70 -5.16 6.75
N LYS A 205 -0.17 -4.04 6.27
CA LYS A 205 0.86 -4.01 5.25
C LYS A 205 2.02 -3.17 5.72
N ALA A 206 3.22 -3.66 5.53
CA ALA A 206 4.42 -2.89 5.80
C ALA A 206 5.52 -3.33 4.84
N MET A 207 6.20 -2.36 4.25
CA MET A 207 7.32 -2.62 3.36
C MET A 207 8.34 -1.51 3.42
N THR A 208 9.53 -1.83 2.93
CA THR A 208 10.57 -0.87 2.65
C THR A 208 11.11 -1.08 1.26
N GLU A 209 11.56 0.00 0.65
CA GLU A 209 12.25 0.01 -0.63
C GLU A 209 13.56 0.78 -0.50
N LEU A 210 14.55 0.36 -1.28
CA LEU A 210 15.78 1.09 -1.51
C LEU A 210 16.01 1.15 -3.01
N GLY A 211 15.95 2.36 -3.55
CA GLY A 211 16.18 2.63 -4.96
C GLY A 211 17.31 3.63 -5.20
N ILE A 212 17.74 3.69 -6.45
CA ILE A 212 18.59 4.74 -6.99
C ILE A 212 17.91 5.32 -8.22
N GLY A 213 18.00 6.64 -8.40
CA GLY A 213 17.38 7.35 -9.50
C GLY A 213 18.27 8.43 -10.09
N LEU A 214 17.93 8.83 -11.31
CA LEU A 214 18.51 9.99 -11.97
C LEU A 214 17.46 11.11 -11.94
N GLU A 215 17.72 12.17 -11.20
CA GLU A 215 16.84 13.32 -11.12
C GLU A 215 17.27 14.38 -12.12
N HIS A 216 16.36 14.74 -13.02
CA HIS A 216 16.49 15.91 -13.87
C HIS A 216 15.45 16.94 -13.47
N THR A 217 15.89 18.12 -13.03
CA THR A 217 15.01 19.25 -12.71
C THR A 217 15.23 20.40 -13.68
N ASN A 218 14.15 20.83 -14.32
CA ASN A 218 14.07 22.07 -15.09
C ASN A 218 13.31 23.12 -14.29
N PHE A 219 13.87 24.33 -14.23
CA PHE A 219 13.32 25.42 -13.43
C PHE A 219 12.66 26.47 -14.30
N ARG A 220 11.57 27.06 -13.80
CA ARG A 220 10.77 28.03 -14.56
C ARG A 220 11.52 29.34 -14.82
N GLN A 221 12.28 29.82 -13.84
CA GLN A 221 12.96 31.11 -13.93
C GLN A 221 14.35 31.10 -13.28
N GLY A 222 15.31 31.72 -13.97
CA GLY A 222 16.60 32.19 -13.41
C GLY A 222 17.57 31.11 -12.92
N SER A 223 17.19 29.83 -12.95
CA SER A 223 17.99 28.71 -12.45
C SER A 223 18.37 27.79 -13.62
N LYS A 224 19.62 27.32 -13.65
CA LYS A 224 20.05 26.32 -14.63
C LYS A 224 19.42 24.97 -14.30
N ASN A 225 19.17 24.16 -15.32
CA ASN A 225 18.74 22.78 -15.15
C ASN A 225 19.73 22.03 -14.27
N LYS A 226 19.21 21.15 -13.42
CA LYS A 226 19.99 20.37 -12.46
C LYS A 226 19.84 18.89 -12.76
N ASN A 227 20.97 18.17 -12.76
CA ASN A 227 21.01 16.71 -12.92
C ASN A 227 21.72 16.12 -11.70
N GLU A 228 21.11 15.12 -11.07
CA GLU A 228 21.66 14.49 -9.88
C GLU A 228 21.37 13.00 -9.84
N VAL A 229 22.27 12.25 -9.23
CA VAL A 229 21.97 10.90 -8.77
C VAL A 229 21.36 11.00 -7.37
N VAL A 230 20.22 10.35 -7.16
CA VAL A 230 19.51 10.35 -5.87
C VAL A 230 19.37 8.92 -5.34
N LEU A 231 19.55 8.75 -4.03
CA LEU A 231 19.17 7.53 -3.33
C LEU A 231 17.71 7.69 -2.86
N ILE A 232 16.92 6.62 -2.92
CA ILE A 232 15.48 6.64 -2.67
C ILE A 232 15.10 5.55 -1.66
N PRO A 233 15.35 5.75 -0.35
CA PRO A 233 14.77 4.88 0.66
C PRO A 233 13.30 5.26 0.88
N ARG A 234 12.43 4.25 0.93
CA ARG A 234 11.01 4.40 1.20
C ARG A 234 10.54 3.41 2.27
N VAL A 235 9.61 3.85 3.09
CA VAL A 235 8.90 3.01 4.06
C VAL A 235 7.42 3.25 3.90
N PHE A 236 6.67 2.17 3.76
CA PHE A 236 5.21 2.21 3.69
C PHE A 236 4.60 1.33 4.75
N PHE A 237 3.54 1.82 5.39
CA PHE A 237 2.77 1.14 6.39
C PHE A 237 1.27 1.37 6.16
N GLU A 238 0.47 0.32 6.29
CA GLU A 238 -0.99 0.37 6.30
C GLU A 238 -1.50 -0.51 7.43
N LYS A 239 -2.45 0.03 8.20
CA LYS A 239 -3.10 -0.69 9.30
C LYS A 239 -4.60 -0.48 9.26
N GLY A 240 -5.33 -1.59 9.25
CA GLY A 240 -6.74 -1.63 9.58
C GLY A 240 -6.97 -1.26 11.04
N ILE A 241 -7.94 -0.40 11.28
CA ILE A 241 -8.25 0.14 12.61
C ILE A 241 -9.62 -0.39 13.05
N PHE A 242 -10.63 0.46 13.16
CA PHE A 242 -12.00 0.07 13.43
C PHE A 242 -12.80 -0.01 12.13
N ASP A 243 -13.82 -0.87 12.13
CA ASP A 243 -14.62 -1.18 10.96
C ASP A 243 -13.75 -1.59 9.75
N LYS A 244 -14.05 -1.04 8.56
CA LYS A 244 -13.26 -1.23 7.34
C LYS A 244 -12.29 -0.06 7.11
N SER A 245 -12.09 0.80 8.10
CA SER A 245 -11.23 1.96 8.01
C SER A 245 -9.76 1.56 8.13
N ARG A 246 -8.89 2.34 7.49
CA ARG A 246 -7.44 2.11 7.50
C ARG A 246 -6.68 3.41 7.64
N ILE A 247 -5.51 3.32 8.24
CA ILE A 247 -4.52 4.39 8.27
C ILE A 247 -3.32 3.94 7.45
N THR A 248 -2.80 4.83 6.61
CA THR A 248 -1.58 4.62 5.84
C THR A 248 -0.54 5.68 6.20
N GLN A 249 0.73 5.28 6.14
CA GLN A 249 1.89 6.16 6.22
C GLN A 249 2.84 5.79 5.09
N ASP A 250 3.18 6.75 4.24
CA ASP A 250 4.17 6.60 3.18
C ASP A 250 5.26 7.65 3.37
N ILE A 251 6.52 7.24 3.49
CA ILE A 251 7.66 8.12 3.72
C ILE A 251 8.71 7.81 2.67
N ILE A 252 9.14 8.83 1.92
CA ILE A 252 10.15 8.72 0.87
C ILE A 252 11.18 9.82 1.07
N LEU A 253 12.46 9.46 1.06
CA LEU A 253 13.55 10.42 1.03
C LEU A 253 14.22 10.43 -0.36
N TYR A 254 14.77 11.58 -0.71
CA TYR A 254 15.58 11.78 -1.92
C TYR A 254 16.88 12.54 -1.57
N PRO A 255 17.80 11.94 -0.78
CA PRO A 255 19.14 12.49 -0.62
C PRO A 255 19.91 12.48 -1.95
N SER A 256 20.51 13.61 -2.28
CA SER A 256 21.43 13.72 -3.41
C SER A 256 22.74 13.00 -3.07
N LEU A 257 23.19 12.15 -3.98
CA LEU A 257 24.52 11.52 -3.94
C LEU A 257 25.57 12.38 -4.64
N THR A 258 25.14 13.45 -5.31
CA THR A 258 26.01 14.34 -6.09
C THR A 258 26.31 15.62 -5.31
N GLU A 259 25.29 16.18 -4.66
CA GLU A 259 25.38 17.39 -3.85
C GLU A 259 25.25 17.05 -2.35
N SER A 260 26.38 17.06 -1.65
CA SER A 260 26.45 16.64 -0.25
C SER A 260 25.58 17.54 0.66
N GLY A 261 24.67 16.92 1.41
CA GLY A 261 23.81 17.59 2.38
C GLY A 261 22.46 18.04 1.82
N GLU A 262 22.24 17.91 0.50
CA GLU A 262 20.94 18.14 -0.11
C GLU A 262 20.09 16.88 -0.07
N TYR A 263 18.86 17.03 0.42
CA TYR A 263 17.83 16.00 0.43
C TYR A 263 16.43 16.60 0.37
N ARG A 264 15.50 15.79 -0.17
CA ARG A 264 14.06 16.02 -0.08
C ARG A 264 13.39 14.91 0.73
N LEU A 265 12.28 15.22 1.38
CA LEU A 265 11.43 14.28 2.11
C LEU A 265 9.99 14.49 1.64
N HIS A 266 9.31 13.39 1.38
CA HIS A 266 7.87 13.33 1.19
C HIS A 266 7.29 12.40 2.24
N SER A 267 6.34 12.87 3.03
CA SER A 267 5.61 12.07 4.01
C SER A 267 4.11 12.27 3.79
N GLU A 268 3.37 11.19 3.57
CA GLU A 268 1.91 11.20 3.50
C GLU A 268 1.31 10.27 4.55
N THR A 269 0.54 10.84 5.46
CA THR A 269 -0.33 10.10 6.38
C THR A 269 -1.76 10.21 5.86
N ALA A 270 -2.46 9.10 5.67
CA ALA A 270 -3.87 9.13 5.26
C ALA A 270 -4.75 8.26 6.16
N PHE A 271 -5.94 8.75 6.47
CA PHE A 271 -7.03 7.99 7.05
C PHE A 271 -8.10 7.79 5.99
N ILE A 272 -8.51 6.54 5.80
CA ILE A 272 -9.46 6.14 4.76
C ILE A 272 -10.60 5.39 5.44
N SER A 273 -11.82 5.91 5.32
CA SER A 273 -13.04 5.33 5.88
C SER A 273 -14.02 5.00 4.76
N PRO A 274 -14.25 3.71 4.46
CA PRO A 274 -15.25 3.31 3.49
C PRO A 274 -16.66 3.73 3.94
N ILE A 275 -17.38 4.41 3.06
CA ILE A 275 -18.82 4.70 3.23
C ILE A 275 -19.63 3.52 2.68
N ASN A 276 -19.22 2.97 1.53
CA ASN A 276 -19.79 1.78 0.93
C ASN A 276 -18.75 1.04 0.06
N LYS A 277 -19.17 0.05 -0.73
CA LYS A 277 -18.26 -0.76 -1.57
C LYS A 277 -17.47 0.03 -2.62
N LYS A 278 -17.96 1.20 -3.05
CA LYS A 278 -17.35 2.02 -4.10
C LYS A 278 -16.90 3.39 -3.62
N LEU A 279 -17.31 3.84 -2.43
CA LEU A 279 -17.10 5.21 -1.98
C LEU A 279 -16.40 5.23 -0.62
N SER A 280 -15.33 6.01 -0.51
CA SER A 280 -14.55 6.17 0.72
C SER A 280 -14.27 7.64 1.00
N LEU A 281 -14.37 8.05 2.27
CA LEU A 281 -13.89 9.33 2.75
C LEU A 281 -12.40 9.21 3.05
N CYS A 282 -11.59 10.15 2.57
CA CYS A 282 -10.14 10.13 2.71
C CYS A 282 -9.65 11.47 3.26
N PHE A 283 -8.95 11.42 4.39
CA PHE A 283 -8.23 12.57 4.97
C PHE A 283 -6.74 12.31 4.85
N SER A 284 -6.01 13.20 4.19
CA SER A 284 -4.56 13.08 3.97
C SER A 284 -3.82 14.28 4.55
N PHE A 285 -2.74 14.03 5.26
CA PHE A 285 -1.77 15.01 5.70
C PHE A 285 -0.44 14.74 4.99
N ILE A 286 0.01 15.71 4.19
CA ILE A 286 1.26 15.63 3.45
C ILE A 286 2.24 16.65 4.01
N ASP A 287 3.47 16.23 4.23
CA ASP A 287 4.61 17.07 4.59
C ASP A 287 5.73 16.88 3.57
N ASP A 288 5.99 17.92 2.80
CA ASP A 288 7.06 17.98 1.80
C ASP A 288 8.17 18.91 2.32
N TYR A 289 9.36 18.35 2.50
CA TYR A 289 10.53 19.11 2.91
C TYR A 289 11.61 19.10 1.84
N ASN A 290 12.20 20.26 1.57
CA ASN A 290 13.37 20.44 0.74
C ASN A 290 14.44 21.23 1.51
N SER A 291 15.60 20.62 1.70
CA SER A 291 16.75 21.23 2.38
C SER A 291 17.38 22.40 1.61
N ASN A 292 17.29 22.40 0.27
CA ASN A 292 17.82 23.42 -0.63
C ASN A 292 16.75 23.85 -1.67
N PRO A 293 15.70 24.56 -1.26
CA PRO A 293 14.68 25.06 -2.19
C PRO A 293 15.23 26.24 -3.02
N CYS A 294 14.58 26.56 -4.13
CA CYS A 294 14.89 27.78 -4.88
C CYS A 294 14.77 29.03 -4.00
N LYS A 295 15.47 30.11 -4.39
CA LYS A 295 15.43 31.39 -3.69
C LYS A 295 13.97 31.82 -3.48
N ASP A 296 13.67 32.28 -2.27
CA ASP A 296 12.35 32.75 -1.81
C ASP A 296 11.26 31.67 -1.62
N THR A 297 11.58 30.38 -1.76
CA THR A 297 10.68 29.28 -1.42
C THR A 297 10.94 28.74 -0.01
N LYS A 298 9.88 28.42 0.73
CA LYS A 298 10.00 27.79 2.06
C LYS A 298 10.57 26.38 1.95
N LYS A 299 11.32 25.95 2.96
CA LYS A 299 11.86 24.58 3.04
C LYS A 299 10.79 23.52 3.28
N ASN A 300 9.70 23.89 3.95
CA ASN A 300 8.64 22.96 4.35
C ASN A 300 7.30 23.41 3.76
N ASP A 301 6.56 22.48 3.21
CA ASP A 301 5.20 22.67 2.72
C ASP A 301 4.29 21.55 3.24
N THR A 302 3.21 21.94 3.92
CA THR A 302 2.27 21.02 4.56
C THR A 302 0.89 21.18 3.96
N ARG A 303 0.24 20.06 3.64
CA ARG A 303 -1.10 20.05 3.05
C ARG A 303 -2.01 19.12 3.83
N PHE A 304 -3.19 19.61 4.21
CA PHE A 304 -4.28 18.78 4.71
C PHE A 304 -5.36 18.73 3.65
N ILE A 305 -5.76 17.52 3.26
CA ILE A 305 -6.69 17.27 2.15
C ILE A 305 -7.83 16.40 2.65
N SER A 306 -9.05 16.90 2.50
CA SER A 306 -10.28 16.12 2.69
C SER A 306 -10.84 15.77 1.32
N SER A 307 -11.08 14.49 1.04
CA SER A 307 -11.51 14.04 -0.28
C SER A 307 -12.47 12.87 -0.22
N LEU A 308 -13.24 12.73 -1.30
CA LEU A 308 -14.09 11.58 -1.55
C LEU A 308 -13.49 10.75 -2.67
N SER A 309 -13.26 9.47 -2.41
CA SER A 309 -12.68 8.52 -3.36
C SER A 309 -13.72 7.54 -3.88
N TYR A 310 -13.78 7.38 -5.20
CA TYR A 310 -14.65 6.45 -5.90
C TYR A 310 -13.85 5.34 -6.58
N SER A 311 -14.12 4.09 -6.17
CA SER A 311 -13.52 2.86 -6.69
C SER A 311 -14.40 2.22 -7.77
N PHE A 312 -13.83 1.82 -8.91
CA PHE A 312 -14.61 1.28 -10.04
C PHE A 312 -13.92 0.22 -10.90
#